data_AF-A0AAJ5FJQ4-F1
#
_entry.id   AF-A0AAJ5FJQ4-F1
#
_cell.length_a   1.000
_cell.length_b   1.000
_cell.length_c   1.000
_cell.angle_alpha   90.00
_cell.angle_beta   90.00
_cell.angle_gamma   90.00
#
_symmetry.space_group_name_H-M   'P 1'
#
loop_
_entity.id
_entity.type
_entity.pdbx_description
1 polymer ?
#
loop_
_entity_poly.entity_id
_entity_poly.type
_entity_poly.pdbx_seq_one_letter_code
_entity_poly.pdbx_strand_id
1 'polypeptide(L)'
;MAHFKKIVIGCLLGMALLGWGVSAQASDAKDHVVYNRSYHQTRTLYHTKYNFYHRLYRTGMKRSSSARGTYEQKFTVTRIAKNGHGTFFKTPRGWINRDAFYHWTRYQGGLNYSMKVNHAHVLLYNKPWGLKGAKVTGITSTKQLVGHWVHVDRRAELNTGTGYYRLKVNHKTYWIRGKYLSFNTKVLAGNIKQIEKAVKTGSKLVGKSKYDWGGGRSAASIRARRFDCSSFIHYIYAKSGVRLGPTSSCTTYSLIRMGRKVKASHMKRGDIFFFNDKDEGKNCHVALYLGNKLFLHDSPSSDTGGVGISSLNDPHWKMRFNGSVRRLVG
;
A
#
# COMPACT_ATOMS: atom_id res chain seq x y z
N MET A 1 -5.02 64.77 20.19
CA MET A 1 -4.50 63.39 20.28
C MET A 1 -5.60 62.42 19.85
N ALA A 2 -5.26 61.53 18.92
CA ALA A 2 -5.92 60.30 18.41
C ALA A 2 -7.39 60.00 18.82
N HIS A 3 -8.35 60.00 17.89
CA HIS A 3 -8.72 58.94 16.92
C HIS A 3 -9.57 57.78 17.49
N PHE A 4 -10.84 57.74 17.09
CA PHE A 4 -11.56 56.50 16.73
C PHE A 4 -12.66 56.85 15.71
N LYS A 5 -12.55 56.32 14.48
CA LYS A 5 -13.62 56.38 13.46
C LYS A 5 -14.21 54.98 13.25
N LYS A 6 -15.52 54.88 13.42
CA LYS A 6 -16.41 53.89 12.78
C LYS A 6 -16.88 54.44 11.42
N ILE A 7 -17.53 53.58 10.62
CA ILE A 7 -18.41 53.76 9.43
C ILE A 7 -17.84 52.91 8.27
N VAL A 8 -18.44 51.80 7.78
CA VAL A 8 -19.81 51.42 7.34
C VAL A 8 -20.13 51.88 5.88
N ILE A 9 -20.34 50.89 4.99
CA ILE A 9 -21.18 50.84 3.74
C ILE A 9 -20.76 51.84 2.61
N GLY A 10 -20.61 51.53 1.31
CA GLY A 10 -21.15 50.50 0.42
C GLY A 10 -22.02 51.13 -0.68
N CYS A 11 -21.57 51.20 -1.94
CA CYS A 11 -22.31 51.27 -3.25
C CYS A 11 -21.33 51.66 -4.40
N LEU A 12 -21.12 50.87 -5.49
CA LEU A 12 -21.88 50.74 -6.76
C LEU A 12 -21.96 52.08 -7.54
N LEU A 13 -21.64 52.29 -8.84
CA LEU A 13 -21.47 51.57 -10.14
C LEU A 13 -20.31 52.29 -10.94
N GLY A 14 -19.77 51.90 -12.11
CA GLY A 14 -20.16 50.92 -13.13
C GLY A 14 -19.12 50.77 -14.29
N MET A 15 -19.30 49.66 -15.01
CA MET A 15 -19.00 49.30 -16.43
C MET A 15 -17.73 49.81 -17.15
N ALA A 16 -16.88 48.89 -17.61
CA ALA A 16 -16.65 48.60 -19.03
C ALA A 16 -15.70 47.40 -19.24
N LEU A 17 -15.94 46.69 -20.35
CA LEU A 17 -15.40 45.40 -20.78
C LEU A 17 -13.88 45.38 -21.00
N LEU A 18 -13.25 44.22 -20.80
CA LEU A 18 -12.38 43.51 -21.76
C LEU A 18 -11.94 42.16 -21.15
N GLY A 19 -12.06 41.09 -21.93
CA GLY A 19 -11.84 39.73 -21.46
C GLY A 19 -10.38 39.41 -21.10
N TRP A 20 -10.20 38.34 -20.33
CA TRP A 20 -9.36 37.17 -20.61
C TRP A 20 -9.43 36.23 -19.39
N GLY A 21 -9.48 34.93 -19.64
CA GLY A 21 -9.73 33.91 -18.63
C GLY A 21 -8.70 33.94 -17.50
N VAL A 22 -9.19 34.01 -16.27
CA VAL A 22 -8.36 33.71 -15.10
C VAL A 22 -8.26 32.19 -14.99
N SER A 23 -7.27 31.63 -15.69
CA SER A 23 -6.74 30.32 -15.33
C SER A 23 -6.30 30.39 -13.88
N ALA A 24 -6.89 29.54 -13.03
CA ALA A 24 -6.27 29.21 -11.75
C ALA A 24 -4.94 28.50 -12.06
N GLN A 25 -3.87 29.28 -12.25
CA GLN A 25 -2.52 28.77 -12.27
C GLN A 25 -2.21 28.25 -10.87
N ALA A 26 -2.25 26.93 -10.74
CA ALA A 26 -1.55 26.25 -9.66
C ALA A 26 -0.10 26.75 -9.69
N SER A 27 0.29 27.51 -8.66
CA SER A 27 1.66 27.93 -8.48
C SER A 27 2.51 26.69 -8.29
N ASP A 28 3.38 26.47 -9.28
CA ASP A 28 4.31 25.35 -9.38
C ASP A 28 5.23 25.39 -8.15
N ALA A 29 4.97 24.52 -7.17
CA ALA A 29 5.87 24.34 -6.04
C ALA A 29 7.22 23.90 -6.60
N LYS A 30 8.23 24.77 -6.53
CA LYS A 30 9.56 24.51 -7.10
C LYS A 30 10.05 23.13 -6.67
N ASP A 31 10.17 22.24 -7.65
CA ASP A 31 10.67 20.88 -7.49
C ASP A 31 12.18 20.89 -7.21
N HIS A 32 12.57 21.25 -5.99
CA HIS A 32 13.94 21.22 -5.55
C HIS A 32 14.39 19.76 -5.41
N VAL A 33 15.49 19.38 -6.08
CA VAL A 33 16.12 18.07 -5.87
C VAL A 33 16.88 18.13 -4.55
N VAL A 34 16.30 17.58 -3.49
CA VAL A 34 16.83 17.77 -2.12
C VAL A 34 17.99 16.82 -1.80
N TYR A 35 18.21 15.77 -2.61
CA TYR A 35 19.26 14.78 -2.34
C TYR A 35 19.90 14.27 -3.63
N ASN A 36 21.24 14.13 -3.64
CA ASN A 36 21.98 13.41 -4.67
C ASN A 36 23.19 12.68 -4.04
N ARG A 37 22.89 11.93 -2.97
CA ARG A 37 23.90 11.25 -2.15
C ARG A 37 24.45 10.03 -2.87
N SER A 38 25.74 9.76 -2.66
CA SER A 38 26.33 8.48 -3.06
C SER A 38 25.61 7.35 -2.34
N TYR A 39 25.33 6.27 -3.06
CA TYR A 39 24.58 5.14 -2.55
C TYR A 39 25.02 3.89 -3.29
N HIS A 40 25.62 2.91 -2.60
CA HIS A 40 26.11 1.70 -3.25
C HIS A 40 25.38 0.48 -2.72
N GLN A 41 24.38 0.02 -3.46
CA GLN A 41 23.72 -1.24 -3.15
C GLN A 41 23.27 -1.93 -4.43
N THR A 42 23.51 -3.23 -4.51
CA THR A 42 22.90 -4.06 -5.54
C THR A 42 21.43 -4.31 -5.19
N ARG A 43 20.55 -3.92 -6.09
CA ARG A 43 19.10 -4.15 -6.01
C ARG A 43 18.70 -5.09 -7.13
N THR A 44 17.93 -6.11 -6.83
CA THR A 44 17.31 -6.93 -7.88
C THR A 44 15.96 -6.33 -8.19
N LEU A 45 15.78 -5.93 -9.44
CA LEU A 45 14.52 -5.46 -9.96
C LEU A 45 13.87 -6.62 -10.69
N TYR A 46 12.60 -6.87 -10.41
CA TYR A 46 11.83 -7.76 -11.25
C TYR A 46 10.49 -7.15 -11.64
N HIS A 47 10.41 -6.81 -12.93
CA HIS A 47 9.40 -5.94 -13.46
C HIS A 47 9.08 -6.31 -14.91
N THR A 48 7.81 -6.11 -15.32
CA THR A 48 7.28 -6.40 -16.66
C THR A 48 7.42 -5.22 -17.66
N LYS A 49 7.29 -3.96 -17.18
CA LYS A 49 7.49 -2.73 -17.98
C LYS A 49 7.79 -1.45 -17.16
N TYR A 50 8.95 -0.82 -17.32
CA TYR A 50 9.23 0.45 -16.62
C TYR A 50 10.06 1.41 -17.49
N ASN A 51 10.12 2.67 -17.05
CA ASN A 51 10.81 3.75 -17.74
C ASN A 51 12.14 4.07 -17.07
N PHE A 52 13.17 4.27 -17.90
CA PHE A 52 14.39 4.96 -17.52
C PHE A 52 14.31 6.42 -17.97
N TYR A 53 15.06 7.27 -17.26
CA TYR A 53 15.13 8.71 -17.46
C TYR A 53 16.59 9.16 -17.54
N HIS A 54 16.93 9.99 -18.52
CA HIS A 54 18.28 10.56 -18.62
C HIS A 54 18.52 11.67 -17.58
N ARG A 55 17.50 12.51 -17.33
CA ARG A 55 17.56 13.68 -16.44
C ARG A 55 16.27 13.76 -15.60
N LEU A 56 16.38 14.27 -14.38
CA LEU A 56 15.26 14.42 -13.43
C LEU A 56 14.65 15.84 -13.41
N TYR A 57 15.13 16.77 -14.26
CA TYR A 57 14.88 18.21 -14.12
C TYR A 57 13.84 18.80 -15.09
N ARG A 58 12.92 19.54 -14.47
CA ARG A 58 12.17 20.78 -14.78
C ARG A 58 11.39 20.99 -16.09
N THR A 59 11.67 20.33 -17.20
CA THR A 59 10.82 20.47 -18.41
C THR A 59 10.83 19.17 -19.22
N GLY A 60 9.86 18.31 -18.91
CA GLY A 60 9.60 17.06 -19.62
C GLY A 60 10.62 15.99 -19.27
N MET A 61 10.37 15.20 -18.21
CA MET A 61 11.07 13.93 -17.95
C MET A 61 11.19 13.12 -19.24
N LYS A 62 12.31 13.26 -19.96
CA LYS A 62 12.49 12.59 -21.24
C LYS A 62 12.80 11.13 -20.95
N ARG A 63 11.84 10.28 -21.27
CA ARG A 63 12.00 8.83 -21.21
C ARG A 63 13.19 8.46 -22.10
N SER A 64 14.26 7.95 -21.51
CA SER A 64 15.45 7.52 -22.24
C SER A 64 15.17 6.22 -23.00
N SER A 65 14.50 5.31 -22.29
CA SER A 65 14.09 4.02 -22.81
C SER A 65 12.98 3.49 -21.93
N SER A 66 12.16 2.61 -22.49
CA SER A 66 11.38 1.68 -21.70
C SER A 66 12.05 0.33 -21.79
N ALA A 67 12.23 -0.35 -20.66
CA ALA A 67 12.58 -1.75 -20.77
C ALA A 67 11.37 -2.55 -21.26
N ARG A 68 11.51 -3.23 -22.40
CA ARG A 68 10.52 -4.17 -22.93
C ARG A 68 10.87 -5.57 -22.44
N GLY A 69 9.89 -6.28 -21.90
CA GLY A 69 10.04 -7.66 -21.44
C GLY A 69 10.26 -7.78 -19.93
N THR A 70 9.86 -8.92 -19.40
CA THR A 70 9.85 -9.21 -17.96
C THR A 70 11.16 -9.86 -17.53
N TYR A 71 11.88 -9.26 -16.59
CA TYR A 71 13.17 -9.79 -16.18
C TYR A 71 13.38 -9.68 -14.69
N GLU A 72 14.12 -10.64 -14.16
CA GLU A 72 14.93 -10.49 -12.96
C GLU A 72 16.27 -9.89 -13.39
N GLN A 73 16.59 -8.68 -12.93
CA GLN A 73 17.89 -8.10 -13.20
C GLN A 73 18.45 -7.43 -11.97
N LYS A 74 19.70 -7.76 -11.65
CA LYS A 74 20.49 -7.08 -10.64
C LYS A 74 20.99 -5.75 -11.21
N PHE A 75 20.72 -4.68 -10.48
CA PHE A 75 21.18 -3.34 -10.74
C PHE A 75 22.04 -2.88 -9.58
N THR A 76 23.22 -2.35 -9.88
CA THR A 76 23.94 -1.53 -8.91
C THR A 76 23.29 -0.16 -8.91
N VAL A 77 22.71 0.24 -7.78
CA VAL A 77 22.31 1.62 -7.56
C VAL A 77 23.54 2.37 -7.08
N THR A 78 23.81 3.53 -7.66
CA THR A 78 24.99 4.36 -7.34
C THR A 78 24.63 5.69 -6.68
N ARG A 79 23.41 6.21 -6.89
CA ARG A 79 22.92 7.48 -6.32
C ARG A 79 21.41 7.44 -6.08
N ILE A 80 20.94 8.26 -5.14
CA ILE A 80 19.51 8.48 -4.87
C ILE A 80 19.21 9.97 -5.02
N ALA A 81 18.11 10.29 -5.72
CA ALA A 81 17.58 11.63 -5.82
C ALA A 81 16.10 11.73 -5.48
N LYS A 82 15.64 12.86 -4.94
CA LYS A 82 14.23 13.11 -4.62
C LYS A 82 13.82 14.49 -5.15
N ASN A 83 12.71 14.56 -5.89
CA ASN A 83 12.01 15.78 -6.30
C ASN A 83 10.52 15.65 -5.92
N GLY A 84 9.67 16.62 -6.28
CA GLY A 84 8.22 16.53 -6.00
C GLY A 84 7.49 15.50 -6.88
N HIS A 85 8.15 14.91 -7.86
CA HIS A 85 7.67 13.72 -8.58
C HIS A 85 8.10 12.37 -7.95
N GLY A 86 8.84 12.38 -6.84
CA GLY A 86 9.17 11.17 -6.07
C GLY A 86 10.66 10.95 -5.86
N THR A 87 11.03 9.73 -5.50
CA THR A 87 12.44 9.32 -5.31
C THR A 87 12.91 8.52 -6.52
N PHE A 88 14.18 8.63 -6.89
CA PHE A 88 14.79 8.02 -8.07
C PHE A 88 16.14 7.41 -7.73
N PHE A 89 16.43 6.27 -8.33
CA PHE A 89 17.70 5.55 -8.20
C PHE A 89 18.49 5.63 -9.49
N LYS A 90 19.77 5.97 -9.39
CA LYS A 90 20.69 5.97 -10.53
C LYS A 90 21.20 4.56 -10.76
N THR A 91 21.03 4.06 -11.98
CA THR A 91 21.57 2.80 -12.48
C THR A 91 22.46 3.06 -13.71
N PRO A 92 23.22 2.07 -14.20
CA PRO A 92 23.98 2.20 -15.44
C PRO A 92 23.13 2.62 -16.66
N ARG A 93 21.83 2.27 -16.68
CA ARG A 93 20.92 2.58 -17.79
C ARG A 93 20.18 3.92 -17.66
N GLY A 94 20.37 4.64 -16.56
CA GLY A 94 19.67 5.90 -16.29
C GLY A 94 19.07 5.96 -14.90
N TRP A 95 18.32 7.02 -14.64
CA TRP A 95 17.49 7.15 -13.46
C TRP A 95 16.22 6.35 -13.64
N ILE A 96 15.80 5.67 -12.60
CA ILE A 96 14.56 4.91 -12.55
C ILE A 96 13.85 5.33 -11.28
N ASN A 97 12.53 5.54 -11.37
CA ASN A 97 11.74 5.88 -10.20
C ASN A 97 11.95 4.79 -9.14
N ARG A 98 12.27 5.19 -7.91
CA ARG A 98 12.42 4.32 -6.75
C ARG A 98 11.24 3.36 -6.67
N ASP A 99 10.04 3.85 -6.92
CA ASP A 99 8.82 3.06 -6.82
C ASP A 99 8.77 1.93 -7.86
N ALA A 100 9.56 2.00 -8.95
CA ALA A 100 9.76 0.84 -9.82
C ALA A 100 10.42 -0.35 -9.09
N PHE A 101 11.21 -0.10 -8.03
CA PHE A 101 11.79 -1.12 -7.14
C PHE A 101 10.87 -1.48 -5.97
N TYR A 102 10.01 -0.56 -5.52
CA TYR A 102 9.12 -0.81 -4.39
C TYR A 102 7.85 -1.52 -4.82
N HIS A 103 7.45 -1.31 -6.07
CA HIS A 103 6.22 -1.87 -6.56
C HIS A 103 6.34 -3.36 -6.84
N TRP A 104 7.49 -3.96 -7.23
CA TRP A 104 7.46 -5.38 -7.68
C TRP A 104 8.68 -6.25 -7.33
N THR A 105 8.35 -7.53 -7.08
CA THR A 105 9.15 -8.75 -6.80
C THR A 105 10.15 -8.67 -5.67
N ARG A 106 9.60 -8.62 -4.46
CA ARG A 106 10.33 -9.15 -3.33
C ARG A 106 10.12 -10.66 -3.32
N TYR A 107 11.11 -11.46 -3.71
CA TYR A 107 11.14 -12.85 -3.23
C TYR A 107 11.39 -12.79 -1.73
N GLN A 108 10.31 -12.82 -0.96
CA GLN A 108 10.41 -12.77 0.49
C GLN A 108 10.46 -14.20 0.98
N GLY A 109 11.65 -14.68 1.30
CA GLY A 109 11.84 -15.94 1.99
C GLY A 109 11.52 -15.83 3.47
N GLY A 110 11.33 -16.97 4.12
CA GLY A 110 11.09 -17.03 5.57
C GLY A 110 9.66 -16.70 5.97
N LEU A 111 8.72 -16.67 5.01
CA LEU A 111 7.30 -16.69 5.36
C LEU A 111 7.01 -18.02 6.06
N ASN A 112 6.24 -17.96 7.14
CA ASN A 112 5.83 -19.15 7.89
C ASN A 112 4.37 -18.99 8.29
N TYR A 113 3.49 -19.29 7.34
CA TYR A 113 2.05 -19.36 7.54
C TYR A 113 1.42 -20.22 6.45
N SER A 114 0.16 -20.62 6.65
CA SER A 114 -0.60 -21.38 5.67
C SER A 114 -1.72 -20.53 5.08
N MET A 115 -2.02 -20.76 3.80
CA MET A 115 -3.16 -20.15 3.11
C MET A 115 -4.01 -21.24 2.46
N LYS A 116 -5.32 -21.01 2.39
CA LYS A 116 -6.26 -21.92 1.74
C LYS A 116 -6.35 -21.60 0.25
N VAL A 117 -6.25 -22.62 -0.59
CA VAL A 117 -6.52 -22.51 -2.03
C VAL A 117 -8.03 -22.60 -2.25
N ASN A 118 -8.63 -21.54 -2.79
CA ASN A 118 -10.09 -21.42 -2.86
C ASN A 118 -10.69 -21.78 -4.22
N HIS A 119 -9.87 -21.96 -5.25
CA HIS A 119 -10.35 -22.11 -6.63
C HIS A 119 -9.72 -23.33 -7.31
N ALA A 120 -10.57 -24.12 -7.97
CA ALA A 120 -10.16 -25.17 -8.90
C ALA A 120 -9.69 -24.57 -10.25
N HIS A 121 -9.00 -25.38 -11.05
CA HIS A 121 -8.50 -25.03 -12.40
C HIS A 121 -7.63 -23.77 -12.47
N VAL A 122 -6.98 -23.40 -11.36
CA VAL A 122 -6.02 -22.29 -11.35
C VAL A 122 -4.65 -22.79 -11.76
N LEU A 123 -4.03 -22.11 -12.73
CA LEU A 123 -2.67 -22.39 -13.18
C LEU A 123 -1.65 -22.22 -12.05
N LEU A 124 -0.76 -23.20 -11.96
CA LEU A 124 0.41 -23.21 -11.09
C LEU A 124 1.66 -23.05 -11.94
N TYR A 125 2.68 -22.40 -11.39
CA TYR A 125 3.90 -22.07 -12.12
C TYR A 125 5.17 -22.49 -11.36
N ASN A 126 6.27 -22.70 -12.08
CA ASN A 126 7.60 -22.91 -11.48
C ASN A 126 8.19 -21.64 -10.85
N LYS A 127 7.76 -20.46 -11.34
CA LYS A 127 8.08 -19.12 -10.82
C LYS A 127 6.94 -18.16 -11.19
N PRO A 128 6.85 -16.98 -10.56
CA PRO A 128 5.81 -16.00 -10.86
C PRO A 128 5.65 -15.75 -12.37
N TRP A 129 4.42 -15.90 -12.87
CA TRP A 129 4.14 -15.79 -14.30
C TRP A 129 4.36 -14.38 -14.80
N GLY A 130 5.08 -14.29 -15.92
CA GLY A 130 5.63 -13.05 -16.45
C GLY A 130 7.14 -13.14 -16.54
N LEU A 131 7.83 -13.67 -15.51
CA LEU A 131 9.30 -13.77 -15.49
C LEU A 131 9.86 -14.68 -16.59
N LYS A 132 11.07 -14.39 -17.08
CA LYS A 132 11.79 -15.25 -18.02
C LYS A 132 11.91 -16.69 -17.49
N GLY A 133 11.48 -17.64 -18.32
CA GLY A 133 11.46 -19.07 -17.99
C GLY A 133 10.34 -19.50 -17.03
N ALA A 134 9.31 -18.67 -16.83
CA ALA A 134 8.07 -19.10 -16.20
C ALA A 134 7.37 -20.13 -17.10
N LYS A 135 6.97 -21.25 -16.51
CA LYS A 135 6.27 -22.36 -17.16
C LYS A 135 5.12 -22.81 -16.27
N VAL A 136 4.03 -23.24 -16.87
CA VAL A 136 2.93 -23.90 -16.15
C VAL A 136 3.41 -25.26 -15.66
N THR A 137 3.16 -25.57 -14.39
CA THR A 137 3.56 -26.84 -13.73
C THR A 137 2.36 -27.71 -13.33
N GLY A 138 1.15 -27.23 -13.61
CA GLY A 138 -0.11 -27.93 -13.39
C GLY A 138 -1.24 -26.99 -13.02
N ILE A 139 -2.33 -27.55 -12.53
CA ILE A 139 -3.49 -26.80 -12.01
C ILE A 139 -3.86 -27.26 -10.60
N THR A 140 -4.51 -26.38 -9.83
CA THR A 140 -4.88 -26.63 -8.43
C THR A 140 -5.68 -27.90 -8.21
N SER A 141 -6.56 -28.28 -9.14
CA SER A 141 -7.35 -29.53 -9.09
C SER A 141 -6.46 -30.77 -9.26
N THR A 142 -5.64 -30.82 -10.32
CA THR A 142 -4.71 -31.95 -10.57
C THR A 142 -3.65 -32.13 -9.49
N LYS A 143 -3.35 -31.08 -8.72
CA LYS A 143 -2.42 -31.13 -7.59
C LYS A 143 -3.13 -31.30 -6.24
N GLN A 144 -4.45 -31.52 -6.24
CA GLN A 144 -5.28 -31.73 -5.05
C GLN A 144 -5.08 -30.62 -3.99
N LEU A 145 -4.97 -29.37 -4.42
CA LEU A 145 -4.71 -28.24 -3.51
C LEU A 145 -5.99 -27.54 -3.07
N VAL A 146 -7.06 -27.67 -3.85
CA VAL A 146 -8.33 -26.97 -3.62
C VAL A 146 -8.90 -27.34 -2.25
N GLY A 147 -9.24 -26.35 -1.44
CA GLY A 147 -9.80 -26.57 -0.11
C GLY A 147 -8.76 -26.80 0.99
N HIS A 148 -7.51 -27.11 0.65
CA HIS A 148 -6.45 -27.42 1.61
C HIS A 148 -5.71 -26.16 2.08
N TRP A 149 -5.28 -26.18 3.34
CA TRP A 149 -4.33 -25.23 3.89
C TRP A 149 -2.93 -25.64 3.49
N VAL A 150 -2.28 -24.82 2.68
CA VAL A 150 -0.95 -25.12 2.15
C VAL A 150 0.06 -24.13 2.71
N HIS A 151 1.23 -24.64 3.10
CA HIS A 151 2.30 -23.81 3.63
C HIS A 151 2.81 -22.84 2.56
N VAL A 152 2.98 -21.59 2.96
CA VAL A 152 3.51 -20.50 2.14
C VAL A 152 4.83 -20.06 2.71
N ASP A 153 5.89 -20.22 1.92
CA ASP A 153 7.25 -19.85 2.35
C ASP A 153 7.85 -18.69 1.56
N ARG A 154 7.25 -18.35 0.41
CA ARG A 154 7.61 -17.18 -0.38
C ARG A 154 6.41 -16.45 -0.97
N ARG A 155 6.62 -15.18 -1.22
CA ARG A 155 5.75 -14.30 -1.98
C ARG A 155 6.57 -13.55 -3.02
N ALA A 156 5.94 -13.09 -4.08
CA ALA A 156 6.51 -12.26 -5.12
C ALA A 156 5.42 -11.42 -5.81
N GLU A 157 5.58 -10.12 -5.82
CA GLU A 157 4.66 -9.18 -6.46
C GLU A 157 5.08 -8.96 -7.94
N LEU A 158 4.20 -8.89 -8.97
CA LEU A 158 4.62 -8.74 -10.40
C LEU A 158 4.03 -7.64 -11.35
N ASN A 159 3.44 -6.57 -10.86
CA ASN A 159 2.68 -5.54 -11.58
C ASN A 159 1.36 -6.04 -12.10
N THR A 160 0.88 -7.06 -11.41
CA THR A 160 -0.33 -7.80 -11.71
C THR A 160 -1.43 -7.53 -10.70
N GLY A 161 -1.17 -6.72 -9.65
CA GLY A 161 -2.14 -6.28 -8.66
C GLY A 161 -2.59 -7.31 -7.62
N THR A 162 -2.10 -8.56 -7.66
CA THR A 162 -2.50 -9.62 -6.70
C THR A 162 -1.34 -10.43 -6.12
N GLY A 163 -0.13 -10.19 -6.63
CA GLY A 163 1.03 -11.02 -6.31
C GLY A 163 0.96 -12.47 -6.71
N TYR A 164 2.05 -13.17 -6.37
CA TYR A 164 2.19 -14.61 -6.40
C TYR A 164 2.73 -15.10 -5.06
N TYR A 165 2.29 -16.28 -4.66
CA TYR A 165 2.72 -16.98 -3.46
C TYR A 165 3.28 -18.33 -3.85
N ARG A 166 4.35 -18.75 -3.17
CA ARG A 166 4.93 -20.07 -3.34
C ARG A 166 4.36 -21.01 -2.29
N LEU A 167 3.59 -21.95 -2.77
CA LEU A 167 3.08 -23.07 -2.01
C LEU A 167 4.16 -24.15 -1.90
N LYS A 168 4.34 -24.70 -0.71
CA LYS A 168 5.15 -25.90 -0.45
C LYS A 168 4.22 -27.08 -0.18
N VAL A 169 4.37 -28.13 -0.98
CA VAL A 169 3.57 -29.36 -0.89
C VAL A 169 4.56 -30.52 -1.01
N ASN A 170 4.77 -31.23 0.09
CA ASN A 170 5.84 -32.23 0.22
C ASN A 170 7.19 -31.62 -0.21
N HIS A 171 7.92 -32.26 -1.12
CA HIS A 171 9.19 -31.77 -1.66
C HIS A 171 9.04 -30.86 -2.90
N LYS A 172 7.82 -30.50 -3.30
CA LYS A 172 7.54 -29.69 -4.50
C LYS A 172 7.10 -28.27 -4.13
N THR A 173 7.32 -27.34 -5.06
CA THR A 173 6.86 -25.95 -4.90
C THR A 173 6.07 -25.49 -6.10
N TYR A 174 5.06 -24.66 -5.85
CA TYR A 174 4.16 -24.13 -6.86
C TYR A 174 3.91 -22.64 -6.62
N TRP A 175 4.07 -21.83 -7.66
CA TRP A 175 3.66 -20.43 -7.61
C TRP A 175 2.23 -20.26 -8.10
N ILE A 176 1.42 -19.55 -7.33
CA ILE A 176 0.01 -19.27 -7.63
C ILE A 176 -0.29 -17.79 -7.36
N ARG A 177 -1.23 -17.19 -8.08
CA ARG A 177 -1.65 -15.80 -7.81
C ARG A 177 -2.34 -15.68 -6.45
N GLY A 178 -2.01 -14.62 -5.71
CA GLY A 178 -2.53 -14.38 -4.36
C GLY A 178 -4.04 -14.26 -4.27
N LYS A 179 -4.71 -13.71 -5.31
CA LYS A 179 -6.18 -13.60 -5.35
C LYS A 179 -6.95 -14.91 -5.21
N TYR A 180 -6.29 -16.06 -5.43
CA TYR A 180 -6.91 -17.38 -5.28
C TYR A 180 -6.65 -18.02 -3.91
N LEU A 181 -5.93 -17.30 -3.04
CA LEU A 181 -5.57 -17.72 -1.71
C LEU A 181 -6.30 -16.89 -0.65
N SER A 182 -6.45 -17.45 0.53
CA SER A 182 -6.96 -16.72 1.69
C SER A 182 -6.29 -17.15 2.99
N PHE A 183 -6.19 -16.22 3.92
CA PHE A 183 -5.77 -16.51 5.29
C PHE A 183 -6.91 -17.11 6.12
N ASN A 184 -6.57 -17.90 7.14
CA ASN A 184 -7.56 -18.40 8.10
C ASN A 184 -7.93 -17.31 9.11
N THR A 185 -8.76 -16.36 8.71
CA THR A 185 -9.19 -15.29 9.61
C THR A 185 -10.42 -15.65 10.43
N LYS A 186 -11.17 -16.69 10.04
CA LYS A 186 -12.39 -17.13 10.73
C LYS A 186 -12.07 -17.71 12.11
N VAL A 187 -11.00 -18.50 12.23
CA VAL A 187 -10.54 -19.06 13.52
C VAL A 187 -10.02 -17.99 14.49
N LEU A 188 -9.86 -16.74 14.02
CA LEU A 188 -9.40 -15.63 14.83
C LEU A 188 -10.54 -14.76 15.37
N ALA A 189 -11.80 -15.08 15.04
CA ALA A 189 -12.94 -14.27 15.47
C ALA A 189 -13.01 -14.20 17.01
N GLY A 190 -13.21 -12.99 17.54
CA GLY A 190 -13.47 -12.74 18.95
C GLY A 190 -14.94 -12.55 19.25
N ASN A 191 -15.24 -12.19 20.49
CA ASN A 191 -16.61 -11.98 21.00
C ASN A 191 -17.07 -10.50 21.00
N ILE A 192 -16.18 -9.54 20.73
CA ILE A 192 -16.52 -8.11 20.74
C ILE A 192 -17.22 -7.73 19.43
N LYS A 193 -18.54 -7.49 19.51
CA LYS A 193 -19.41 -7.23 18.34
C LYS A 193 -18.92 -6.08 17.46
N GLN A 194 -18.46 -4.97 18.04
CA GLN A 194 -17.94 -3.83 17.29
C GLN A 194 -16.70 -4.21 16.47
N ILE A 195 -15.77 -4.95 17.07
CA ILE A 195 -14.55 -5.41 16.40
C ILE A 195 -14.89 -6.34 15.24
N GLU A 196 -15.78 -7.32 15.46
CA GLU A 196 -16.18 -8.24 14.39
C GLU A 196 -16.95 -7.54 13.27
N LYS A 197 -17.76 -6.52 13.58
CA LYS A 197 -18.43 -5.70 12.58
C LYS A 197 -17.43 -4.87 11.76
N ALA A 198 -16.39 -4.31 12.38
CA ALA A 198 -15.32 -3.60 11.68
C ALA A 198 -14.55 -4.55 10.75
N VAL A 199 -14.11 -5.72 11.26
CA VAL A 199 -13.41 -6.74 10.46
C VAL A 199 -14.28 -7.22 9.29
N LYS A 200 -15.56 -7.51 9.53
CA LYS A 200 -16.51 -7.94 8.48
C LYS A 200 -16.67 -6.87 7.40
N THR A 201 -16.75 -5.60 7.80
CA THR A 201 -16.86 -4.46 6.88
C THR A 201 -15.62 -4.35 6.00
N GLY A 202 -14.42 -4.37 6.59
CA GLY A 202 -13.18 -4.28 5.84
C GLY A 202 -12.91 -5.52 4.98
N SER A 203 -13.22 -6.72 5.47
CA SER A 203 -13.04 -7.97 4.72
C SER A 203 -13.87 -8.02 3.43
N LYS A 204 -15.03 -7.36 3.39
CA LYS A 204 -15.83 -7.22 2.15
C LYS A 204 -15.14 -6.40 1.06
N LEU A 205 -14.17 -5.56 1.43
CA LEU A 205 -13.42 -4.68 0.52
C LEU A 205 -12.11 -5.32 0.04
N VAL A 206 -11.70 -6.46 0.62
CA VAL A 206 -10.46 -7.15 0.23
C VAL A 206 -10.50 -7.51 -1.25
N GLY A 207 -9.49 -7.05 -2.00
CA GLY A 207 -9.38 -7.26 -3.44
C GLY A 207 -10.38 -6.45 -4.30
N LYS A 208 -11.22 -5.61 -3.67
CA LYS A 208 -12.21 -4.76 -4.34
C LYS A 208 -11.94 -3.26 -4.19
N SER A 209 -11.16 -2.87 -3.18
CA SER A 209 -10.62 -1.51 -3.03
C SER A 209 -9.34 -1.37 -3.83
N LYS A 210 -9.12 -0.19 -4.41
CA LYS A 210 -7.80 0.24 -4.90
C LYS A 210 -7.33 1.37 -4.00
N TYR A 211 -6.07 1.31 -3.59
CA TYR A 211 -5.49 2.34 -2.74
C TYR A 211 -5.58 3.71 -3.41
N ASP A 212 -5.93 4.73 -2.63
CA ASP A 212 -6.06 6.10 -3.08
C ASP A 212 -5.61 7.06 -1.99
N TRP A 213 -4.46 7.72 -2.20
CA TRP A 213 -3.93 8.68 -1.23
C TRP A 213 -4.92 9.82 -1.02
N GLY A 214 -5.33 10.06 0.23
CA GLY A 214 -6.37 11.06 0.53
C GLY A 214 -7.81 10.58 0.33
N GLY A 215 -8.01 9.40 -0.29
CA GLY A 215 -9.32 8.77 -0.49
C GLY A 215 -10.03 8.47 0.84
N GLY A 216 -11.31 8.07 0.76
CA GLY A 216 -12.10 7.68 1.92
C GLY A 216 -12.63 8.83 2.77
N ARG A 217 -12.39 10.09 2.37
CA ARG A 217 -12.81 11.31 3.09
C ARG A 217 -14.02 12.01 2.48
N SER A 218 -14.53 11.50 1.35
CA SER A 218 -15.70 12.01 0.64
C SER A 218 -16.68 10.89 0.33
N ALA A 219 -17.97 11.20 0.21
CA ALA A 219 -18.97 10.21 -0.17
C ALA A 219 -18.66 9.56 -1.54
N ALA A 220 -18.09 10.32 -2.48
CA ALA A 220 -17.66 9.82 -3.79
C ALA A 220 -16.55 8.76 -3.68
N SER A 221 -15.47 9.06 -2.95
CA SER A 221 -14.36 8.10 -2.76
C SER A 221 -14.80 6.84 -2.01
N ILE A 222 -15.65 6.98 -0.99
CA ILE A 222 -16.23 5.83 -0.26
C ILE A 222 -17.08 4.96 -1.19
N ARG A 223 -17.96 5.55 -2.01
CA ARG A 223 -18.77 4.80 -3.00
C ARG A 223 -17.90 4.08 -4.03
N ALA A 224 -16.82 4.73 -4.47
CA ALA A 224 -15.83 4.15 -5.36
C ALA A 224 -14.93 3.09 -4.69
N ARG A 225 -15.08 2.86 -3.38
CA ARG A 225 -14.24 1.97 -2.56
C ARG A 225 -12.76 2.35 -2.67
N ARG A 226 -12.48 3.65 -2.61
CA ARG A 226 -11.12 4.22 -2.68
C ARG A 226 -10.79 4.83 -1.33
N PHE A 227 -9.78 4.29 -0.68
CA PHE A 227 -9.34 4.73 0.66
C PHE A 227 -7.82 4.85 0.69
N ASP A 228 -7.33 5.61 1.66
CA ASP A 228 -5.98 5.41 2.19
C ASP A 228 -6.02 4.59 3.48
N CYS A 229 -4.85 4.32 4.07
CA CYS A 229 -4.74 3.48 5.26
C CYS A 229 -5.56 4.01 6.45
N SER A 230 -5.49 5.31 6.73
CA SER A 230 -6.14 5.93 7.89
C SER A 230 -7.66 6.05 7.73
N SER A 231 -8.11 6.52 6.57
CA SER A 231 -9.52 6.64 6.23
C SER A 231 -10.21 5.27 6.16
N PHE A 232 -9.50 4.23 5.71
CA PHE A 232 -10.01 2.85 5.75
C PHE A 232 -10.28 2.38 7.18
N ILE A 233 -9.30 2.54 8.09
CA ILE A 233 -9.45 2.18 9.51
C ILE A 233 -10.59 2.97 10.15
N HIS A 234 -10.65 4.28 9.87
CA HIS A 234 -11.72 5.13 10.36
C HIS A 234 -13.10 4.68 9.86
N TYR A 235 -13.21 4.39 8.56
CA TYR A 235 -14.45 3.95 7.91
C TYR A 235 -14.98 2.65 8.52
N ILE A 236 -14.14 1.61 8.66
CA ILE A 236 -14.60 0.31 9.18
C ILE A 236 -15.04 0.43 10.65
N TYR A 237 -14.36 1.26 11.44
CA TYR A 237 -14.72 1.49 12.84
C TYR A 237 -15.98 2.34 12.98
N ALA A 238 -16.13 3.40 12.18
CA ALA A 238 -17.36 4.19 12.14
C ALA A 238 -18.58 3.33 11.76
N LYS A 239 -18.44 2.44 10.77
CA LYS A 239 -19.49 1.46 10.42
C LYS A 239 -19.77 0.44 11.53
N SER A 240 -18.82 0.21 12.42
CA SER A 240 -19.01 -0.62 13.61
C SER A 240 -19.67 0.09 14.79
N GLY A 241 -19.89 1.40 14.71
CA GLY A 241 -20.46 2.23 15.79
C GLY A 241 -19.40 2.88 16.70
N VAL A 242 -18.11 2.74 16.39
CA VAL A 242 -17.03 3.38 17.15
C VAL A 242 -16.79 4.78 16.59
N ARG A 243 -16.88 5.80 17.46
CA ARG A 243 -16.67 7.20 17.09
C ARG A 243 -15.17 7.55 17.13
N LEU A 244 -14.60 7.87 15.98
CA LEU A 244 -13.19 8.26 15.83
C LEU A 244 -13.00 9.72 15.37
N GLY A 245 -14.08 10.51 15.40
CA GLY A 245 -14.14 11.87 14.89
C GLY A 245 -14.71 11.97 13.48
N PRO A 246 -14.62 13.15 12.82
CA PRO A 246 -15.05 13.34 11.44
C PRO A 246 -14.15 12.58 10.47
N THR A 247 -14.74 11.79 9.57
CA THR A 247 -13.96 11.05 8.55
C THR A 247 -13.20 12.01 7.63
N SER A 248 -13.73 13.20 7.36
CA SER A 248 -13.15 14.22 6.47
C SER A 248 -11.77 14.71 6.91
N SER A 249 -11.45 14.68 8.20
CA SER A 249 -10.17 15.14 8.76
C SER A 249 -9.31 14.00 9.33
N CYS A 250 -9.73 12.74 9.13
CA CYS A 250 -8.99 11.60 9.67
C CYS A 250 -7.59 11.48 9.03
N THR A 251 -6.58 11.29 9.87
CA THR A 251 -5.19 11.00 9.49
C THR A 251 -4.60 9.92 10.39
N THR A 252 -3.49 9.29 9.99
CA THR A 252 -2.76 8.36 10.84
C THR A 252 -2.36 9.00 12.19
N TYR A 253 -2.03 10.30 12.19
CA TYR A 253 -1.70 11.08 13.39
C TYR A 253 -2.90 11.36 14.31
N SER A 254 -4.11 11.40 13.76
CA SER A 254 -5.32 11.44 14.60
C SER A 254 -5.53 10.10 15.29
N LEU A 255 -5.42 8.99 14.55
CA LEU A 255 -5.65 7.63 15.06
C LEU A 255 -4.63 7.21 16.13
N ILE A 256 -3.37 7.62 16.02
CA ILE A 256 -2.35 7.27 17.04
C ILE A 256 -2.61 7.94 18.39
N ARG A 257 -3.51 8.93 18.47
CA ARG A 257 -3.91 9.56 19.74
C ARG A 257 -5.21 8.98 20.31
N MET A 258 -5.85 8.04 19.62
CA MET A 258 -7.12 7.45 20.04
C MET A 258 -6.93 6.22 20.93
N GLY A 259 -7.92 5.99 21.81
CA GLY A 259 -7.98 4.81 22.66
C GLY A 259 -6.81 4.67 23.64
N ARG A 260 -6.67 3.48 24.22
CA ARG A 260 -5.63 3.19 25.22
C ARG A 260 -4.35 2.70 24.53
N LYS A 261 -3.17 3.17 24.98
CA LYS A 261 -1.87 2.61 24.55
C LYS A 261 -1.73 1.16 25.04
N VAL A 262 -1.25 0.27 24.18
CA VAL A 262 -1.01 -1.14 24.53
C VAL A 262 0.43 -1.51 24.19
N LYS A 263 1.05 -2.37 25.00
CA LYS A 263 2.37 -2.95 24.67
C LYS A 263 2.19 -3.88 23.46
N ALA A 264 3.09 -3.85 22.49
CA ALA A 264 2.99 -4.67 21.28
C ALA A 264 2.82 -6.18 21.56
N SER A 265 3.44 -6.69 22.63
CA SER A 265 3.29 -8.07 23.11
C SER A 265 1.88 -8.42 23.59
N HIS A 266 1.06 -7.43 23.95
CA HIS A 266 -0.32 -7.59 24.43
C HIS A 266 -1.36 -7.19 23.38
N MET A 267 -0.94 -7.03 22.13
CA MET A 267 -1.82 -6.68 21.03
C MET A 267 -2.87 -7.79 20.80
N LYS A 268 -4.13 -7.39 20.79
CA LYS A 268 -5.30 -8.27 20.59
C LYS A 268 -6.05 -7.85 19.34
N ARG A 269 -6.84 -8.78 18.79
CA ARG A 269 -7.69 -8.53 17.63
C ARG A 269 -8.50 -7.24 17.83
N GLY A 270 -8.55 -6.40 16.80
CA GLY A 270 -9.17 -5.08 16.83
C GLY A 270 -8.20 -3.95 17.23
N ASP A 271 -7.09 -4.22 17.89
CA ASP A 271 -6.11 -3.17 18.12
C ASP A 271 -5.62 -2.60 16.78
N ILE A 272 -5.47 -1.28 16.71
CA ILE A 272 -4.81 -0.64 15.57
C ILE A 272 -3.34 -0.44 15.89
N PHE A 273 -2.48 -0.57 14.89
CA PHE A 273 -1.05 -0.47 15.09
C PHE A 273 -0.37 0.18 13.89
N PHE A 274 0.83 0.70 14.14
CA PHE A 274 1.45 1.70 13.27
C PHE A 274 2.80 1.26 12.74
N PHE A 275 3.15 1.82 11.58
CA PHE A 275 4.39 1.53 10.89
C PHE A 275 5.16 2.82 10.59
N ASN A 276 6.47 2.68 10.49
CA ASN A 276 7.36 3.70 9.96
C ASN A 276 7.84 3.26 8.58
N ASP A 277 8.10 4.23 7.72
CA ASP A 277 8.91 4.02 6.53
C ASP A 277 10.05 5.03 6.53
N LYS A 278 11.24 4.59 6.12
CA LYS A 278 12.42 5.45 6.08
C LYS A 278 12.23 6.70 5.21
N ASP A 279 11.39 6.61 4.18
CA ASP A 279 11.19 7.67 3.20
C ASP A 279 9.92 8.50 3.47
N GLU A 280 8.96 7.97 4.25
CA GLU A 280 7.69 8.64 4.62
C GLU A 280 7.65 9.12 6.08
N GLY A 281 8.59 8.68 6.92
CA GLY A 281 8.72 9.09 8.32
C GLY A 281 8.00 8.17 9.32
N LYS A 282 7.80 8.70 10.53
CA LYS A 282 7.15 7.97 11.63
C LYS A 282 5.65 7.93 11.45
N ASN A 283 5.01 6.80 11.79
CA ASN A 283 3.55 6.62 11.74
C ASN A 283 2.96 6.93 10.36
N CYS A 284 3.61 6.48 9.29
CA CYS A 284 3.16 6.71 7.92
C CYS A 284 2.03 5.76 7.49
N HIS A 285 1.86 4.62 8.18
CA HIS A 285 0.85 3.62 7.86
C HIS A 285 0.20 3.05 9.13
N VAL A 286 -1.05 2.61 9.01
CA VAL A 286 -1.86 2.02 10.08
C VAL A 286 -2.60 0.79 9.61
N ALA A 287 -2.76 -0.20 10.49
CA ALA A 287 -3.49 -1.43 10.23
C ALA A 287 -4.34 -1.85 11.43
N LEU A 288 -5.35 -2.68 11.15
CA LEU A 288 -6.18 -3.36 12.14
C LEU A 288 -5.59 -4.76 12.39
N TYR A 289 -5.23 -5.08 13.63
CA TYR A 289 -4.74 -6.41 13.99
C TYR A 289 -5.88 -7.44 13.99
N LEU A 290 -5.65 -8.58 13.35
CA LEU A 290 -6.64 -9.67 13.26
C LEU A 290 -6.36 -10.81 14.24
N GLY A 291 -5.16 -10.89 14.82
CA GLY A 291 -4.65 -12.06 15.53
C GLY A 291 -3.60 -12.83 14.72
N ASN A 292 -2.80 -13.67 15.38
CA ASN A 292 -1.76 -14.50 14.74
C ASN A 292 -0.85 -13.74 13.76
N LYS A 293 -0.41 -12.54 14.15
CA LYS A 293 0.45 -11.67 13.32
C LYS A 293 -0.23 -11.20 12.02
N LEU A 294 -1.49 -11.52 11.77
CA LEU A 294 -2.25 -11.07 10.61
C LEU A 294 -2.89 -9.71 10.87
N PHE A 295 -3.03 -8.92 9.81
CA PHE A 295 -3.65 -7.61 9.89
C PHE A 295 -4.35 -7.22 8.60
N LEU A 296 -5.38 -6.40 8.74
CA LEU A 296 -6.18 -5.83 7.66
C LEU A 296 -5.81 -4.35 7.49
N HIS A 297 -5.59 -3.93 6.25
CA HIS A 297 -5.14 -2.57 5.94
C HIS A 297 -5.45 -2.20 4.49
N ASP A 298 -5.42 -0.91 4.15
CA ASP A 298 -5.39 -0.43 2.77
C ASP A 298 -3.99 0.11 2.46
N SER A 299 -3.32 -0.45 1.44
CA SER A 299 -1.97 -0.05 1.07
C SER A 299 -1.68 -0.42 -0.38
N PRO A 300 -0.92 0.40 -1.12
CA PRO A 300 -0.44 0.00 -2.45
C PRO A 300 0.57 -1.16 -2.38
N SER A 301 1.12 -1.46 -1.20
CA SER A 301 2.03 -2.58 -0.95
C SER A 301 1.33 -3.87 -0.49
N SER A 302 0.00 -3.86 -0.32
CA SER A 302 -0.76 -5.09 -0.10
C SER A 302 -0.75 -5.95 -1.36
N ASP A 303 -1.08 -7.25 -1.25
CA ASP A 303 -1.23 -8.13 -2.41
C ASP A 303 -2.27 -7.62 -3.38
N THR A 304 -3.35 -7.07 -2.88
CA THR A 304 -4.45 -6.51 -3.68
C THR A 304 -4.15 -5.14 -4.31
N GLY A 305 -3.05 -4.47 -3.95
CA GLY A 305 -2.80 -3.06 -4.30
C GLY A 305 -3.81 -2.07 -3.68
N GLY A 306 -4.53 -2.51 -2.64
CA GLY A 306 -5.56 -1.76 -1.93
C GLY A 306 -5.86 -2.39 -0.57
N VAL A 307 -7.14 -2.55 -0.23
CA VAL A 307 -7.55 -3.29 0.97
C VAL A 307 -7.14 -4.76 0.85
N GLY A 308 -6.27 -5.21 1.73
CA GLY A 308 -5.74 -6.57 1.75
C GLY A 308 -5.41 -7.04 3.16
N ILE A 309 -5.05 -8.32 3.27
CA ILE A 309 -4.59 -8.94 4.52
C ILE A 309 -3.13 -9.30 4.38
N SER A 310 -2.34 -8.86 5.36
CA SER A 310 -0.89 -9.07 5.39
C SER A 310 -0.48 -9.68 6.73
N SER A 311 0.80 -10.06 6.86
CA SER A 311 1.34 -10.71 8.06
C SER A 311 2.61 -10.02 8.56
N LEU A 312 2.79 -9.90 9.88
CA LEU A 312 4.05 -9.49 10.51
C LEU A 312 5.12 -10.60 10.48
N ASN A 313 4.79 -11.80 9.98
CA ASN A 313 5.82 -12.78 9.59
C ASN A 313 6.46 -12.44 8.24
N ASP A 314 5.91 -11.49 7.49
CA ASP A 314 6.57 -10.92 6.31
C ASP A 314 7.64 -9.91 6.76
N PRO A 315 8.93 -10.11 6.41
CA PRO A 315 10.01 -9.20 6.79
C PRO A 315 9.78 -7.74 6.39
N HIS A 316 9.05 -7.48 5.30
CA HIS A 316 8.74 -6.12 4.87
C HIS A 316 7.85 -5.38 5.86
N TRP A 317 6.80 -6.04 6.34
CA TRP A 317 5.91 -5.47 7.33
C TRP A 317 6.54 -5.48 8.71
N LYS A 318 7.30 -6.55 9.03
CA LYS A 318 8.02 -6.69 10.30
C LYS A 318 9.01 -5.55 10.54
N MET A 319 9.84 -5.22 9.56
CA MET A 319 10.86 -4.15 9.72
C MET A 319 10.25 -2.75 9.83
N ARG A 320 9.02 -2.57 9.33
CA ARG A 320 8.31 -1.29 9.33
C ARG A 320 7.45 -1.12 10.58
N PHE A 321 7.05 -2.21 11.23
CA PHE A 321 6.26 -2.13 12.45
C PHE A 321 7.04 -1.39 13.55
N ASN A 322 6.44 -0.33 14.10
CA ASN A 322 7.14 0.57 15.02
C ASN A 322 6.84 0.32 16.51
N GLY A 323 6.08 -0.73 16.83
CA GLY A 323 5.72 -1.08 18.20
C GLY A 323 4.56 -0.28 18.80
N SER A 324 4.05 0.75 18.12
CA SER A 324 2.93 1.55 18.61
C SER A 324 1.61 0.83 18.35
N VAL A 325 0.82 0.65 19.41
CA VAL A 325 -0.48 -0.04 19.37
C VAL A 325 -1.51 0.75 20.18
N ARG A 326 -2.71 0.89 19.64
CA ARG A 326 -3.87 1.52 20.29
C ARG A 326 -5.06 0.57 20.32
N ARG A 327 -5.67 0.42 21.50
CA ARG A 327 -6.93 -0.29 21.69
C ARG A 327 -8.08 0.71 21.69
N LEU A 328 -8.90 0.64 20.63
CA LEU A 328 -10.04 1.54 20.43
C LEU A 328 -11.31 1.02 21.13
N VAL A 329 -11.44 -0.30 21.24
CA VAL A 329 -12.54 -1.00 21.90
C VAL A 329 -11.89 -2.06 22.78
N GLY A 330 -12.26 -2.11 24.06
CA GLY A 330 -11.60 -2.95 25.04
C GLY A 330 -12.51 -3.41 26.14
#